data_AF-A0A3D1GDE6-F1
#
_entry.id   AF-A0A3D1GDE6-F1
#
_cell.length_a   1.000
_cell.length_b   1.000
_cell.length_c   1.000
_cell.angle_alpha   90.00
_cell.angle_beta   90.00
_cell.angle_gamma   90.00
#
_symmetry.space_group_name_H-M   'P 1'
#
loop_
_entity.id
_entity.type
_entity.pdbx_description
1 polymer ?
#
loop_
_entity_poly.entity_id
_entity_poly.type
_entity_poly.pdbx_seq_one_letter_code
_entity_poly.pdbx_strand_id
1 'polypeptide(L)'
;MDVMKNTGATLDFAAMMAQAARVYKPFDPEFSAQALSAAKKAWKWAEAHPEVMYRQNQMNEQFDPDVLTGAYGTWNISGDKFWAGVELFITTGDLSYYDEAGWKEEKIGVPSWGNVRALGLYSLVFHSPMLSQIDSADKELMKQTLIDITQQLVEEAVDAPYRSPFGLYVNHFFWGSNGEAGNIGMAALQAYRLTGDETYYNAAVQVANYLLGMNATGYSFITGFGDKQLYHLHHRPSEADGIKDPVPGLVSGGPNPGNMSQDCGEDAYPFKEPALAFIDELCSYSTNEITINWNAPVVYLLSGIEALKPSH
;
A
#
# COMPACT_ATOMS: atom_id res chain seq x y z
N MET A 1 31.43 7.24 -1.26
CA MET A 1 30.23 7.23 -2.11
C MET A 1 29.09 7.68 -1.24
N ASP A 2 28.64 8.92 -1.41
CA ASP A 2 27.43 9.38 -0.74
C ASP A 2 26.23 8.85 -1.54
N VAL A 3 25.39 8.03 -0.91
CA VAL A 3 24.15 7.54 -1.51
C VAL A 3 23.23 8.75 -1.73
N MET A 4 22.70 8.91 -2.95
CA MET A 4 21.81 10.02 -3.29
C MET A 4 20.59 10.02 -2.36
N LYS A 5 20.31 11.17 -1.74
CA LYS A 5 19.09 11.42 -0.98
C LYS A 5 18.04 12.02 -1.90
N ASN A 6 16.77 11.70 -1.65
CA ASN A 6 15.65 12.37 -2.30
C ASN A 6 14.58 12.73 -1.26
N THR A 7 13.75 13.71 -1.59
CA THR A 7 12.79 14.32 -0.68
C THR A 7 11.66 13.36 -0.33
N GLY A 8 11.08 12.64 -1.30
CA GLY A 8 10.01 11.67 -1.06
C GLY A 8 10.42 10.58 -0.07
N ALA A 9 11.54 9.89 -0.32
CA ALA A 9 12.08 8.88 0.59
C ALA A 9 12.40 9.42 1.98
N THR A 10 12.84 10.70 2.07
CA THR A 10 13.11 11.33 3.37
C THR A 10 11.82 11.64 4.14
N LEU A 11 10.75 12.01 3.44
CA LEU A 11 9.43 12.26 4.03
C LEU A 11 8.77 10.96 4.47
N ASP A 12 8.78 9.91 3.64
CA ASP A 12 8.29 8.57 4.02
C ASP A 12 9.04 8.03 5.25
N PHE A 13 10.36 8.21 5.29
CA PHE A 13 11.16 7.87 6.47
C PHE A 13 10.73 8.68 7.70
N ALA A 14 10.47 9.98 7.56
CA ALA A 14 9.99 10.82 8.66
C ALA A 14 8.63 10.35 9.18
N ALA A 15 7.70 10.02 8.28
CA ALA A 15 6.37 9.50 8.62
C ALA A 15 6.48 8.18 9.41
N MET A 16 7.22 7.21 8.87
CA MET A 16 7.41 5.90 9.49
C MET A 16 8.13 5.97 10.83
N MET A 17 9.17 6.81 10.96
CA MET A 17 9.89 6.96 12.23
C MET A 17 9.07 7.69 13.30
N ALA A 18 8.23 8.66 12.91
CA ALA A 18 7.30 9.29 13.85
C ALA A 18 6.24 8.29 14.35
N GLN A 19 5.64 7.51 13.44
CA GLN A 19 4.71 6.44 13.81
C GLN A 19 5.39 5.38 14.70
N ALA A 20 6.58 4.92 14.32
CA ALA A 20 7.35 3.95 15.10
C ALA A 20 7.66 4.48 16.51
N ALA A 21 8.05 5.75 16.65
CA ALA A 21 8.28 6.35 17.96
C ALA A 21 7.05 6.25 18.87
N ARG A 22 5.85 6.50 18.34
CA ARG A 22 4.59 6.39 19.08
C ARG A 22 4.25 4.95 19.46
N VAL A 23 4.37 4.02 18.50
CA VAL A 23 4.03 2.59 18.69
C VAL A 23 4.98 1.90 19.65
N TYR A 24 6.29 2.18 19.56
CA TYR A 24 7.31 1.50 20.36
C TYR A 24 7.52 2.10 21.75
N LYS A 25 6.98 3.28 22.05
CA LYS A 25 7.15 3.94 23.36
C LYS A 25 6.92 3.04 24.59
N PRO A 26 5.88 2.18 24.66
CA PRO A 26 5.68 1.30 25.82
C PRO A 26 6.53 0.02 25.81
N PHE A 27 7.21 -0.30 24.71
CA PHE A 27 7.97 -1.55 24.53
C PHE A 27 9.48 -1.32 24.53
N ASP A 28 9.93 -0.26 23.84
CA ASP A 28 11.33 0.16 23.72
C ASP A 28 11.40 1.70 23.73
N PRO A 29 11.48 2.32 24.93
CA PRO A 29 11.56 3.77 25.07
C PRO A 29 12.82 4.39 24.46
N GLU A 30 13.94 3.63 24.41
CA GLU A 30 15.19 4.12 23.85
C GLU A 30 15.07 4.23 22.32
N PHE A 31 14.61 3.17 21.66
CA PHE A 31 14.32 3.21 20.23
C PHE A 31 13.26 4.26 19.90
N SER A 32 12.21 4.39 20.72
CA SER A 32 11.18 5.41 20.54
C SER A 32 11.78 6.83 20.47
N ALA A 33 12.69 7.17 21.38
CA ALA A 33 13.38 8.46 21.38
C ALA A 33 14.31 8.63 20.16
N GLN A 34 15.02 7.57 19.75
CA GLN A 34 15.88 7.59 18.57
C GLN A 34 15.07 7.81 17.28
N ALA A 35 13.97 7.07 17.12
CA ALA A 35 13.06 7.17 15.99
C ALA A 35 12.47 8.59 15.88
N LEU A 36 11.98 9.18 16.98
CA LEU A 36 11.46 10.55 16.95
C LEU A 36 12.54 11.58 16.59
N SER A 37 13.76 11.41 17.09
CA SER A 37 14.89 12.28 16.73
C SER A 37 15.21 12.18 15.23
N ALA A 38 15.20 10.96 14.68
CA ALA A 38 15.44 10.71 13.27
C ALA A 38 14.34 11.33 12.39
N ALA A 39 13.07 11.16 12.77
CA ALA A 39 11.92 11.74 12.06
C ALA A 39 12.03 13.27 11.96
N LYS A 40 12.32 13.94 13.07
CA LYS A 40 12.48 15.41 13.10
C LYS A 40 13.65 15.91 12.24
N LYS A 41 14.77 15.18 12.22
CA LYS A 41 15.92 15.50 11.36
C LYS A 41 15.59 15.32 9.88
N ALA A 42 14.88 14.24 9.54
CA ALA A 42 14.44 13.95 8.18
C ALA A 42 13.47 15.03 7.67
N TRP A 43 12.45 15.38 8.46
CA TRP A 43 11.54 16.50 8.17
C TRP A 43 12.29 17.79 7.89
N LYS A 44 13.17 18.21 8.81
CA LYS A 44 13.97 19.43 8.64
C LYS A 44 14.83 19.40 7.37
N TRP A 45 15.39 18.25 7.01
CA TRP A 45 16.15 18.12 5.77
C TRP A 45 15.23 18.27 4.56
N ALA A 46 14.07 17.62 4.56
CA ALA A 46 13.11 17.69 3.45
C ALA A 46 12.57 19.12 3.24
N GLU A 47 12.31 19.87 4.31
CA GLU A 47 11.91 21.28 4.22
C GLU A 47 12.99 22.16 3.58
N ALA A 48 14.26 21.88 3.86
CA ALA A 48 15.38 22.60 3.27
C ALA A 48 15.69 22.15 1.82
N HIS A 49 15.14 21.03 1.38
CA HIS A 49 15.43 20.41 0.08
C HIS A 49 14.13 19.90 -0.59
N PRO A 50 13.12 20.77 -0.85
CA PRO A 50 11.81 20.31 -1.30
C PRO A 50 11.78 19.77 -2.74
N GLU A 51 12.79 20.06 -3.56
CA GLU A 51 12.81 19.74 -5.00
C GLU A 51 13.79 18.63 -5.38
N VAL A 52 14.36 17.91 -4.40
CA VAL A 52 15.34 16.84 -4.66
C VAL A 52 14.62 15.54 -4.99
N MET A 53 14.24 15.38 -6.25
CA MET A 53 13.50 14.22 -6.72
C MET A 53 14.41 13.08 -7.19
N TYR A 54 13.99 11.82 -6.98
CA TYR A 54 14.72 10.68 -7.54
C TYR A 54 14.39 10.51 -9.03
N ARG A 55 15.42 10.53 -9.88
CA ARG A 55 15.33 10.45 -11.34
C ARG A 55 16.40 9.51 -11.87
N GLN A 56 16.14 8.21 -11.84
CA GLN A 56 17.14 7.17 -12.17
C GLN A 56 17.81 7.37 -13.53
N ASN A 57 17.05 7.64 -14.59
CA ASN A 57 17.64 7.82 -15.92
C ASN A 57 18.59 9.03 -15.98
N GLN A 58 18.19 10.16 -15.38
CA GLN A 58 19.03 11.36 -15.30
C GLN A 58 20.25 11.15 -14.40
N MET A 59 20.15 10.27 -13.40
CA MET A 59 21.25 9.89 -12.53
C MET A 59 22.25 9.01 -13.29
N ASN A 60 21.79 8.02 -14.06
CA ASN A 60 22.64 7.17 -14.88
C ASN A 60 23.36 7.95 -16.00
N GLU A 61 22.79 9.06 -16.48
CA GLU A 61 23.51 9.98 -17.39
C GLU A 61 24.73 10.66 -16.72
N GLN A 62 24.77 10.75 -15.40
CA GLN A 62 25.77 11.51 -14.63
C GLN A 62 26.74 10.63 -13.83
N PHE A 63 26.34 9.40 -13.49
CA PHE A 63 27.06 8.53 -12.56
C PHE A 63 27.20 7.10 -13.12
N ASP A 64 28.35 6.48 -12.86
CA ASP A 64 28.68 5.11 -13.27
C ASP A 64 29.14 4.30 -12.03
N PRO A 65 28.76 3.01 -11.86
CA PRO A 65 27.90 2.21 -12.74
C PRO A 65 26.43 2.65 -12.75
N ASP A 66 25.77 2.45 -13.88
CA ASP A 66 24.32 2.60 -14.02
C ASP A 66 23.56 1.82 -12.94
N VAL A 67 22.57 2.46 -12.34
CA VAL A 67 21.59 1.79 -11.49
C VAL A 67 20.50 1.20 -12.38
N LEU A 68 20.35 -0.13 -12.32
CA LEU A 68 19.37 -0.90 -13.11
C LEU A 68 18.28 -1.56 -12.26
N THR A 69 18.25 -1.29 -10.96
CA THR A 69 17.20 -1.77 -10.04
C THR A 69 15.90 -0.97 -10.22
N GLY A 70 14.82 -1.42 -9.57
CA GLY A 70 13.52 -0.73 -9.60
C GLY A 70 13.62 0.74 -9.19
N ALA A 71 13.02 1.63 -10.00
CA ALA A 71 13.28 3.06 -9.89
C ALA A 71 12.48 3.78 -8.80
N TYR A 72 11.21 3.41 -8.56
CA TYR A 72 10.36 4.06 -7.55
C TYR A 72 10.41 5.61 -7.55
N GLY A 73 10.51 6.21 -8.73
CA GLY A 73 10.54 7.67 -8.87
C GLY A 73 9.14 8.27 -8.78
N THR A 74 8.98 9.37 -8.03
CA THR A 74 7.73 10.15 -7.98
C THR A 74 7.92 11.57 -8.52
N TRP A 75 6.87 12.13 -9.11
CA TRP A 75 6.83 13.51 -9.63
C TRP A 75 6.12 14.48 -8.68
N ASN A 76 5.41 13.96 -7.69
CA ASN A 76 4.71 14.74 -6.69
C ASN A 76 4.95 14.13 -5.31
N ILE A 77 5.40 14.97 -4.36
CA ILE A 77 5.69 14.58 -2.96
C ILE A 77 4.75 15.25 -1.97
N SER A 78 3.70 15.94 -2.45
CA SER A 78 2.73 16.60 -1.58
C SER A 78 2.07 15.59 -0.63
N GLY A 79 1.82 14.37 -1.11
CA GLY A 79 1.29 13.28 -0.33
C GLY A 79 2.25 12.79 0.74
N ASP A 80 3.52 12.58 0.39
CA ASP A 80 4.59 12.20 1.30
C ASP A 80 4.76 13.25 2.41
N LYS A 81 4.73 14.54 2.02
CA LYS A 81 4.84 15.66 2.96
C LYS A 81 3.64 15.71 3.90
N PHE A 82 2.44 15.53 3.37
CA PHE A 82 1.22 15.46 4.16
C PHE A 82 1.27 14.31 5.17
N TRP A 83 1.63 13.10 4.73
CA TRP A 83 1.73 11.94 5.61
C TRP A 83 2.80 12.13 6.71
N ALA A 84 3.99 12.60 6.36
CA ALA A 84 5.05 12.88 7.31
C ALA A 84 4.67 13.94 8.36
N GLY A 85 4.05 15.03 7.91
CA GLY A 85 3.59 16.10 8.79
C GLY A 85 2.53 15.63 9.76
N VAL A 86 1.56 14.85 9.28
CA VAL A 86 0.52 14.22 10.11
C VAL A 86 1.11 13.31 11.19
N GLU A 87 2.03 12.40 10.84
CA GLU A 87 2.59 11.48 11.82
C GLU A 87 3.44 12.18 12.87
N LEU A 88 4.21 13.21 12.48
CA LEU A 88 4.95 14.06 13.40
C LEU A 88 4.01 14.86 14.30
N PHE A 89 2.94 15.43 13.76
CA PHE A 89 1.94 16.14 14.52
C PHE A 89 1.30 15.23 15.58
N ILE A 90 0.79 14.06 15.18
CA ILE A 90 0.16 13.10 16.10
C ILE A 90 1.14 12.67 17.21
N THR A 91 2.40 12.46 16.85
CA THR A 91 3.41 11.95 17.79
C THR A 91 3.92 13.02 18.76
N THR A 92 3.96 14.27 18.35
CA THR A 92 4.56 15.37 19.13
C THR A 92 3.54 16.31 19.78
N GLY A 93 2.32 16.38 19.24
CA GLY A 93 1.33 17.40 19.56
C GLY A 93 1.65 18.81 19.04
N ASP A 94 2.71 18.95 18.23
CA ASP A 94 3.13 20.23 17.66
C ASP A 94 2.42 20.46 16.32
N LEU A 95 1.45 21.38 16.35
CA LEU A 95 0.63 21.71 15.18
C LEU A 95 1.47 22.27 14.01
N SER A 96 2.70 22.74 14.23
CA SER A 96 3.54 23.27 13.15
C SER A 96 3.94 22.22 12.11
N TYR A 97 3.87 20.93 12.44
CA TYR A 97 4.04 19.84 11.46
C TYR A 97 2.80 19.59 10.61
N TYR A 98 1.64 20.03 11.07
CA TYR A 98 0.36 19.84 10.40
C TYR A 98 0.01 21.06 9.56
N ASP A 99 0.06 20.90 8.24
CA ASP A 99 -0.39 21.91 7.31
C ASP A 99 -1.91 21.79 7.10
N GLU A 100 -2.65 22.79 7.58
CA GLU A 100 -4.11 22.83 7.46
C GLU A 100 -4.59 22.81 5.99
N ALA A 101 -3.78 23.33 5.05
CA ALA A 101 -4.11 23.32 3.64
C ALA A 101 -3.83 21.95 3.01
N GLY A 102 -2.74 21.31 3.42
CA GLY A 102 -2.24 20.08 2.81
C GLY A 102 -3.21 18.89 2.82
N TRP A 103 -4.17 18.83 3.76
CA TRP A 103 -5.15 17.74 3.83
C TRP A 103 -6.33 17.90 2.86
N LYS A 104 -6.75 19.14 2.57
CA LYS A 104 -7.91 19.47 1.70
C LYS A 104 -7.56 19.67 0.23
N GLU A 105 -6.28 19.90 -0.09
CA GLU A 105 -5.82 20.33 -1.41
C GLU A 105 -5.99 19.29 -2.53
N GLU A 106 -5.93 17.99 -2.20
CA GLU A 106 -5.94 16.93 -3.20
C GLU A 106 -6.88 15.79 -2.81
N LYS A 107 -7.53 15.21 -3.82
CA LYS A 107 -8.38 14.04 -3.66
C LYS A 107 -7.58 12.89 -3.03
N ILE A 108 -8.14 12.31 -1.98
CA ILE A 108 -7.58 11.12 -1.33
C ILE A 108 -8.31 9.90 -1.90
N GLY A 109 -7.54 8.91 -2.34
CA GLY A 109 -8.04 7.64 -2.87
C GLY A 109 -7.44 6.46 -2.11
N VAL A 110 -7.59 5.26 -2.66
CA VAL A 110 -6.94 4.05 -2.13
C VAL A 110 -5.42 4.27 -2.12
N PRO A 111 -4.71 3.93 -1.02
CA PRO A 111 -3.27 4.16 -0.93
C PRO A 111 -2.50 3.24 -1.88
N SER A 112 -1.35 3.72 -2.34
CA SER A 112 -0.34 2.90 -3.02
C SER A 112 1.06 3.38 -2.62
N TRP A 113 2.12 2.70 -3.08
CA TRP A 113 3.49 3.15 -2.81
C TRP A 113 3.76 4.56 -3.39
N GLY A 114 3.06 4.94 -4.47
CA GLY A 114 3.22 6.25 -5.11
C GLY A 114 2.17 7.28 -4.70
N ASN A 115 1.19 6.90 -3.88
CA ASN A 115 0.18 7.79 -3.33
C ASN A 115 -0.14 7.41 -1.88
N VAL A 116 0.50 8.12 -0.96
CA VAL A 116 0.49 7.80 0.48
C VAL A 116 -0.47 8.69 1.29
N ARG A 117 -1.26 9.55 0.64
CA ARG A 117 -2.15 10.51 1.34
C ARG A 117 -3.14 9.83 2.28
N ALA A 118 -3.71 8.70 1.85
CA ALA A 118 -4.67 7.97 2.67
C ALA A 118 -4.06 7.43 3.97
N LEU A 119 -2.75 7.14 4.00
CA LEU A 119 -2.07 6.70 5.23
C LEU A 119 -2.11 7.79 6.31
N GLY A 120 -1.85 9.04 5.92
CA GLY A 120 -2.03 10.20 6.80
C GLY A 120 -3.48 10.39 7.25
N LEU A 121 -4.45 10.27 6.33
CA LEU A 121 -5.87 10.37 6.66
C LEU A 121 -6.31 9.31 7.69
N TYR A 122 -5.89 8.06 7.50
CA TYR A 122 -6.22 6.97 8.44
C TYR A 122 -5.69 7.27 9.84
N SER A 123 -4.46 7.76 9.95
CA SER A 123 -3.88 8.17 11.23
C SER A 123 -4.62 9.36 11.85
N LEU A 124 -5.00 10.39 11.07
CA LEU A 124 -5.79 11.51 11.56
C LEU A 124 -7.14 11.06 12.11
N VAL A 125 -7.86 10.21 11.37
CA VAL A 125 -9.18 9.72 11.80
C VAL A 125 -9.05 8.86 13.06
N PHE A 126 -8.10 7.91 13.07
CA PHE A 126 -7.88 7.02 14.22
C PHE A 126 -7.50 7.80 15.50
N HIS A 127 -6.65 8.82 15.38
CA HIS A 127 -6.21 9.65 16.51
C HIS A 127 -7.11 10.88 16.75
N SER A 128 -8.16 11.10 15.96
CA SER A 128 -9.04 12.28 16.04
C SER A 128 -9.53 12.64 17.46
N PRO A 129 -9.87 11.69 18.35
CA PRO A 129 -10.28 12.02 19.72
C PRO A 129 -9.23 12.77 20.56
N MET A 130 -7.93 12.57 20.29
CA MET A 130 -6.84 13.23 21.04
C MET A 130 -6.33 14.52 20.37
N LEU A 131 -6.73 14.80 19.13
CA LEU A 131 -6.25 15.95 18.36
C LEU A 131 -7.17 17.17 18.59
N SER A 132 -7.17 17.74 19.80
CA SER A 132 -8.07 18.87 20.15
C SER A 132 -7.82 20.16 19.36
N GLN A 133 -6.69 20.25 18.67
CA GLN A 133 -6.30 21.40 17.85
C GLN A 133 -6.95 21.39 16.46
N ILE A 134 -7.44 20.24 15.98
CA ILE A 134 -8.19 20.15 14.71
C ILE A 134 -9.67 20.48 14.98
N ASP A 135 -10.23 21.35 14.14
CA ASP A 135 -11.64 21.74 14.20
C ASP A 135 -12.60 20.53 14.05
N SER A 136 -13.75 20.60 14.73
CA SER A 136 -14.74 19.52 14.69
C SER A 136 -15.33 19.25 13.30
N ALA A 137 -15.56 20.30 12.50
CA ALA A 137 -16.07 20.14 11.14
C ALA A 137 -15.03 19.46 10.24
N ASP A 138 -13.75 19.80 10.41
CA ASP A 138 -12.66 19.14 9.70
C ASP A 138 -12.53 17.66 10.08
N LYS A 139 -12.68 17.32 11.36
CA LYS A 139 -12.70 15.92 11.81
C LYS A 139 -13.84 15.12 11.17
N GLU A 140 -15.04 15.68 11.10
CA GLU A 140 -16.17 15.01 10.44
C GLU A 140 -15.95 14.88 8.93
N LEU A 141 -15.37 15.90 8.28
CA LEU A 141 -15.04 15.81 6.86
C LEU A 141 -13.93 14.79 6.59
N MET A 142 -12.92 14.64 7.45
CA MET A 142 -11.90 13.58 7.35
C MET A 142 -12.51 12.18 7.45
N LYS A 143 -13.43 11.98 8.41
CA LYS A 143 -14.17 10.73 8.58
C LYS A 143 -14.98 10.42 7.32
N GLN A 144 -15.71 11.39 6.78
CA GLN A 144 -16.46 11.21 5.55
C GLN A 144 -15.54 10.91 4.36
N THR A 145 -14.44 11.64 4.21
CA THR A 145 -13.44 11.41 3.15
C THR A 145 -12.90 9.97 3.21
N LEU A 146 -12.67 9.44 4.40
CA LEU A 146 -12.20 8.06 4.58
C LEU A 146 -13.24 7.04 4.09
N ILE A 147 -14.52 7.26 4.37
CA ILE A 147 -15.63 6.42 3.90
C ILE A 147 -15.72 6.49 2.36
N ASP A 148 -15.66 7.70 1.80
CA ASP A 148 -15.78 7.96 0.37
C ASP A 148 -14.69 7.26 -0.47
N ILE A 149 -13.50 6.99 0.10
CA ILE A 149 -12.41 6.27 -0.59
C ILE A 149 -12.88 4.92 -1.13
N THR A 150 -13.72 4.21 -0.37
CA THR A 150 -14.10 2.83 -0.69
C THR A 150 -15.60 2.65 -0.92
N GLN A 151 -16.44 3.64 -0.60
CA GLN A 151 -17.89 3.53 -0.66
C GLN A 151 -18.39 3.06 -2.04
N GLN A 152 -17.99 3.75 -3.11
CA GLN A 152 -18.42 3.40 -4.47
C GLN A 152 -18.03 1.95 -4.84
N LEU A 153 -16.80 1.55 -4.52
CA LEU A 153 -16.31 0.19 -4.81
C LEU A 153 -17.11 -0.87 -4.05
N VAL A 154 -17.47 -0.59 -2.80
CA VAL A 154 -18.27 -1.49 -1.95
C VAL A 154 -19.70 -1.61 -2.45
N GLU A 155 -20.31 -0.51 -2.88
CA GLU A 155 -21.66 -0.50 -3.45
C GLU A 155 -21.72 -1.29 -4.77
N GLU A 156 -20.76 -1.08 -5.66
CA GLU A 156 -20.68 -1.79 -6.95
C GLU A 156 -20.28 -3.27 -6.80
N ALA A 157 -19.51 -3.62 -5.76
CA ALA A 157 -19.11 -5.00 -5.47
C ALA A 157 -20.30 -5.95 -5.32
N VAL A 158 -21.46 -5.43 -4.88
CA VAL A 158 -22.65 -6.24 -4.69
C VAL A 158 -23.02 -6.96 -5.97
N ASP A 159 -22.92 -6.35 -7.15
CA ASP A 159 -23.30 -6.99 -8.42
C ASP A 159 -22.11 -7.57 -9.21
N ALA A 160 -20.90 -7.48 -8.66
CA ALA A 160 -19.69 -7.98 -9.31
C ALA A 160 -19.67 -9.51 -9.42
N PRO A 161 -19.10 -10.09 -10.49
CA PRO A 161 -19.02 -11.54 -10.68
C PRO A 161 -18.38 -12.30 -9.50
N TYR A 162 -17.40 -11.69 -8.85
CA TYR A 162 -16.68 -12.25 -7.69
C TYR A 162 -17.07 -11.59 -6.36
N ARG A 163 -18.11 -10.74 -6.35
CA ARG A 163 -18.60 -9.98 -5.19
C ARG A 163 -17.54 -9.14 -4.46
N SER A 164 -16.41 -8.86 -5.12
CA SER A 164 -15.27 -8.14 -4.56
C SER A 164 -15.28 -6.68 -4.99
N PRO A 165 -14.91 -5.72 -4.12
CA PRO A 165 -14.69 -4.32 -4.51
C PRO A 165 -13.43 -4.14 -5.38
N PHE A 166 -12.58 -5.16 -5.49
CA PHE A 166 -11.50 -5.22 -6.45
C PHE A 166 -11.96 -5.89 -7.76
N GLY A 167 -11.31 -5.54 -8.88
CA GLY A 167 -11.56 -6.16 -10.19
C GLY A 167 -12.82 -5.68 -10.92
N LEU A 168 -13.49 -4.64 -10.43
CA LEU A 168 -14.64 -3.98 -11.09
C LEU A 168 -14.26 -3.31 -12.42
N TYR A 169 -13.06 -2.74 -12.49
CA TYR A 169 -12.60 -1.94 -13.63
C TYR A 169 -11.33 -2.51 -14.24
N VAL A 170 -11.15 -2.29 -15.56
CA VAL A 170 -9.96 -2.75 -16.29
C VAL A 170 -8.67 -2.18 -15.70
N ASN A 171 -8.70 -0.93 -15.24
CA ASN A 171 -7.54 -0.25 -14.66
C ASN A 171 -7.19 -0.72 -13.24
N HIS A 172 -7.94 -1.65 -12.64
CA HIS A 172 -7.49 -2.36 -11.43
C HIS A 172 -6.42 -3.42 -11.75
N PHE A 173 -6.30 -3.83 -13.02
CA PHE A 173 -5.33 -4.83 -13.45
C PHE A 173 -4.11 -4.13 -14.06
N PHE A 174 -3.12 -3.90 -13.20
CA PHE A 174 -1.80 -3.34 -13.51
C PHE A 174 -0.73 -4.08 -12.71
N TRP A 175 0.54 -3.71 -12.85
CA TRP A 175 1.63 -4.32 -12.08
C TRP A 175 1.42 -4.17 -10.57
N GLY A 176 1.17 -5.30 -9.89
CA GLY A 176 0.89 -5.31 -8.46
C GLY A 176 -0.59 -5.14 -8.12
N SER A 177 -1.48 -5.51 -9.04
CA SER A 177 -2.93 -5.46 -8.89
C SER A 177 -3.46 -6.17 -7.64
N ASN A 178 -2.84 -7.27 -7.19
CA ASN A 178 -3.20 -7.90 -5.92
C ASN A 178 -2.81 -7.08 -4.68
N GLY A 179 -1.74 -6.28 -4.79
CA GLY A 179 -1.40 -5.30 -3.76
C GLY A 179 -2.47 -4.21 -3.65
N GLU A 180 -3.01 -3.76 -4.79
CA GLU A 180 -4.16 -2.85 -4.85
C GLU A 180 -5.41 -3.48 -4.25
N ALA A 181 -5.70 -4.74 -4.55
CA ALA A 181 -6.77 -5.49 -3.90
C ALA A 181 -6.61 -5.45 -2.37
N GLY A 182 -5.41 -5.73 -1.86
CA GLY A 182 -5.07 -5.59 -0.45
C GLY A 182 -5.34 -4.18 0.11
N ASN A 183 -4.96 -3.13 -0.63
CA ASN A 183 -5.19 -1.74 -0.21
C ASN A 183 -6.68 -1.38 -0.17
N ILE A 184 -7.48 -1.85 -1.11
CA ILE A 184 -8.95 -1.71 -1.10
C ILE A 184 -9.52 -2.42 0.14
N GLY A 185 -9.09 -3.64 0.42
CA GLY A 185 -9.52 -4.38 1.61
C GLY A 185 -9.16 -3.66 2.92
N MET A 186 -7.94 -3.11 2.99
CA MET A 186 -7.52 -2.26 4.11
C MET A 186 -8.42 -1.03 4.25
N ALA A 187 -8.72 -0.31 3.16
CA ALA A 187 -9.59 0.86 3.17
C ALA A 187 -11.02 0.52 3.64
N ALA A 188 -11.58 -0.59 3.15
CA ALA A 188 -12.87 -1.09 3.60
C ALA A 188 -12.88 -1.38 5.11
N LEU A 189 -11.85 -2.03 5.65
CA LEU A 189 -11.75 -2.23 7.10
C LEU A 189 -11.61 -0.92 7.89
N GLN A 190 -10.92 0.09 7.36
CA GLN A 190 -10.89 1.41 8.00
C GLN A 190 -12.30 2.04 8.07
N ALA A 191 -13.06 1.96 6.98
CA ALA A 191 -14.44 2.42 6.96
C ALA A 191 -15.31 1.64 7.96
N TYR A 192 -15.19 0.31 8.01
CA TYR A 192 -15.89 -0.53 9.00
C TYR A 192 -15.57 -0.12 10.45
N ARG A 193 -14.29 0.08 10.79
CA ARG A 193 -13.89 0.51 12.14
C ARG A 193 -14.51 1.84 12.55
N LEU A 194 -14.76 2.71 11.58
CA LEU A 194 -15.34 4.03 11.80
C LEU A 194 -16.86 3.99 11.93
N THR A 195 -17.54 3.21 11.08
CA THR A 195 -19.00 3.24 10.94
C THR A 195 -19.71 2.12 11.70
N GLY A 196 -19.05 0.97 11.88
CA GLY A 196 -19.69 -0.27 12.35
C GLY A 196 -20.59 -0.94 11.30
N ASP A 197 -20.65 -0.43 10.07
CA ASP A 197 -21.49 -0.99 9.00
C ASP A 197 -20.83 -2.23 8.38
N GLU A 198 -21.42 -3.39 8.64
CA GLU A 198 -20.92 -4.69 8.20
C GLU A 198 -20.80 -4.83 6.67
N THR A 199 -21.41 -3.96 5.87
CA THR A 199 -21.22 -3.93 4.41
C THR A 199 -19.74 -3.77 4.06
N TYR A 200 -19.02 -2.90 4.78
CA TYR A 200 -17.58 -2.69 4.59
C TYR A 200 -16.75 -3.89 5.06
N TYR A 201 -17.11 -4.51 6.19
CA TYR A 201 -16.45 -5.72 6.67
C TYR A 201 -16.60 -6.88 5.66
N ASN A 202 -17.83 -7.09 5.17
CA ASN A 202 -18.12 -8.13 4.19
C ASN A 202 -17.37 -7.88 2.87
N ALA A 203 -17.27 -6.63 2.42
CA ALA A 203 -16.46 -6.29 1.25
C ALA A 203 -14.97 -6.63 1.44
N ALA A 204 -14.39 -6.36 2.62
CA ALA A 204 -13.03 -6.76 2.95
C ALA A 204 -12.85 -8.30 2.90
N VAL A 205 -13.82 -9.07 3.42
CA VAL A 205 -13.82 -10.53 3.28
C VAL A 205 -13.85 -10.96 1.82
N GLN A 206 -14.60 -10.29 0.95
CA GLN A 206 -14.64 -10.62 -0.48
C GLN A 206 -13.32 -10.28 -1.20
N VAL A 207 -12.57 -9.28 -0.75
CA VAL A 207 -11.18 -9.06 -1.21
C VAL A 207 -10.30 -10.24 -0.81
N ALA A 208 -10.37 -10.71 0.44
CA ALA A 208 -9.60 -11.86 0.88
C ALA A 208 -9.96 -13.13 0.08
N ASN A 209 -11.25 -13.36 -0.19
CA ASN A 209 -11.72 -14.45 -1.04
C ASN A 209 -11.16 -14.35 -2.46
N TYR A 210 -11.16 -13.15 -3.06
CA TYR A 210 -10.55 -12.91 -4.37
C TYR A 210 -9.09 -13.33 -4.38
N LEU A 211 -8.31 -12.88 -3.38
CA LEU A 211 -6.88 -13.20 -3.25
C LEU A 211 -6.62 -14.69 -3.02
N LEU A 212 -7.57 -15.42 -2.41
CA LEU A 212 -7.45 -16.84 -2.07
C LEU A 212 -8.08 -17.79 -3.12
N GLY A 213 -8.53 -17.29 -4.27
CA GLY A 213 -8.95 -18.14 -5.40
C GLY A 213 -10.34 -17.85 -5.96
N MET A 214 -11.15 -17.00 -5.35
CA MET A 214 -12.43 -16.56 -5.92
C MET A 214 -12.22 -15.45 -6.96
N ASN A 215 -11.49 -15.78 -8.01
CA ASN A 215 -11.12 -14.88 -9.10
C ASN A 215 -11.13 -15.61 -10.46
N ALA A 216 -10.94 -14.86 -11.55
CA ALA A 216 -11.04 -15.40 -12.91
C ALA A 216 -9.97 -16.45 -13.24
N THR A 217 -8.77 -16.34 -12.65
CA THR A 217 -7.69 -17.31 -12.87
C THR A 217 -7.87 -18.59 -12.07
N GLY A 218 -8.63 -18.53 -10.97
CA GLY A 218 -8.79 -19.58 -9.98
C GLY A 218 -7.56 -19.85 -9.11
N TYR A 219 -6.44 -19.13 -9.30
CA TYR A 219 -5.27 -19.25 -8.42
C TYR A 219 -5.54 -18.58 -7.08
N SER A 220 -5.09 -19.23 -6.01
CA SER A 220 -4.76 -18.51 -4.79
C SER A 220 -3.47 -17.73 -5.04
N PHE A 221 -3.51 -16.41 -4.87
CA PHE A 221 -2.37 -15.53 -5.10
C PHE A 221 -1.44 -15.43 -3.88
N ILE A 222 -1.65 -16.27 -2.86
CA ILE A 222 -0.83 -16.36 -1.66
C ILE A 222 -0.18 -17.74 -1.62
N THR A 223 1.16 -17.80 -1.64
CA THR A 223 1.88 -19.08 -1.65
C THR A 223 1.57 -19.96 -0.45
N GLY A 224 1.44 -21.26 -0.70
CA GLY A 224 1.15 -22.25 0.34
C GLY A 224 -0.33 -22.36 0.74
N PHE A 225 -1.23 -21.61 0.09
CA PHE A 225 -2.66 -21.60 0.41
C PHE A 225 -3.52 -21.89 -0.83
N GLY A 226 -4.67 -22.54 -0.63
CA GLY A 226 -5.64 -22.86 -1.69
C GLY A 226 -5.33 -24.15 -2.46
N ASP A 227 -6.30 -24.60 -3.27
CA ASP A 227 -6.17 -25.84 -4.06
C ASP A 227 -5.34 -25.63 -5.34
N LYS A 228 -5.42 -24.43 -5.94
CA LYS A 228 -4.62 -24.02 -7.09
C LYS A 228 -3.59 -22.99 -6.64
N GLN A 229 -2.42 -23.47 -6.25
CA GLN A 229 -1.33 -22.68 -5.67
C GLN A 229 -0.33 -22.17 -6.71
N LEU A 230 0.50 -21.22 -6.28
CA LEU A 230 1.66 -20.73 -7.03
C LEU A 230 2.90 -21.52 -6.65
N TYR A 231 3.65 -21.97 -7.65
CA TYR A 231 4.90 -22.70 -7.48
C TYR A 231 6.10 -21.98 -8.12
N HIS A 232 5.88 -21.13 -9.12
CA HIS A 232 6.94 -20.54 -9.94
C HIS A 232 6.92 -19.00 -9.86
N LEU A 233 6.96 -18.47 -8.65
CA LEU A 233 7.09 -17.03 -8.40
C LEU A 233 8.41 -16.47 -8.94
N HIS A 234 8.40 -15.22 -9.37
CA HIS A 234 9.62 -14.43 -9.53
C HIS A 234 10.20 -14.04 -8.16
N HIS A 235 10.76 -15.02 -7.44
CA HIS A 235 11.33 -14.86 -6.10
C HIS A 235 12.64 -15.64 -5.96
N ARG A 236 13.77 -14.92 -5.98
CA ARG A 236 15.13 -15.50 -6.02
C ARG A 236 15.39 -16.56 -4.93
N PRO A 237 15.02 -16.37 -3.65
CA PRO A 237 15.21 -17.40 -2.62
C PRO A 237 14.44 -18.69 -2.94
N SER A 238 13.15 -18.61 -3.29
CA SER A 238 12.34 -19.81 -3.61
C SER A 238 12.86 -20.55 -4.84
N GLU A 239 13.40 -19.83 -5.82
CA GLU A 239 13.98 -20.46 -7.00
C GLU A 239 15.32 -21.15 -6.70
N ALA A 240 16.14 -20.53 -5.84
CA ALA A 240 17.51 -20.97 -5.61
C ALA A 240 17.66 -22.10 -4.58
N ASP A 241 16.66 -22.31 -3.72
CA ASP A 241 16.76 -23.24 -2.59
C ASP A 241 16.54 -24.72 -2.96
N GLY A 242 16.04 -25.00 -4.18
CA GLY A 242 15.78 -26.36 -4.67
C GLY A 242 14.56 -27.03 -4.02
N ILE A 243 13.73 -26.28 -3.30
CA ILE A 243 12.48 -26.75 -2.69
C ILE A 243 11.35 -26.55 -3.69
N LYS A 244 10.52 -27.58 -3.88
CA LYS A 244 9.39 -27.52 -4.81
C LYS A 244 8.40 -26.42 -4.42
N ASP A 245 8.07 -26.35 -3.13
CA ASP A 245 7.09 -25.40 -2.62
C ASP A 245 7.82 -24.08 -2.30
N PRO A 246 7.37 -22.93 -2.84
CA PRO A 246 7.99 -21.66 -2.53
C PRO A 246 7.79 -21.28 -1.07
N VAL A 247 8.57 -20.30 -0.58
CA VAL A 247 8.34 -19.68 0.74
C VAL A 247 6.84 -19.30 0.87
N PRO A 248 6.15 -19.78 1.92
CA PRO A 248 4.70 -19.59 2.06
C PRO A 248 4.34 -18.17 2.54
N GLY A 249 3.11 -17.74 2.25
CA GLY A 249 2.57 -16.45 2.69
C GLY A 249 3.00 -15.25 1.84
N LEU A 250 3.63 -15.45 0.69
CA LEU A 250 4.01 -14.40 -0.24
C LEU A 250 2.85 -14.06 -1.18
N VAL A 251 2.58 -12.77 -1.36
CA VAL A 251 1.52 -12.28 -2.24
C VAL A 251 2.10 -12.00 -3.61
N SER A 252 1.59 -12.71 -4.62
CA SER A 252 1.94 -12.50 -6.02
C SER A 252 1.36 -11.19 -6.54
N GLY A 253 2.07 -10.52 -7.46
CA GLY A 253 1.66 -9.26 -8.08
C GLY A 253 0.26 -9.28 -8.70
N GLY A 254 -0.13 -10.39 -9.30
CA GLY A 254 -1.46 -10.60 -9.88
C GLY A 254 -1.57 -10.20 -11.35
N PRO A 255 -2.79 -10.31 -11.92
CA PRO A 255 -3.00 -10.08 -13.35
C PRO A 255 -2.61 -8.67 -13.79
N ASN A 256 -1.87 -8.60 -14.90
CA ASN A 256 -1.36 -7.35 -15.47
C ASN A 256 -1.27 -7.46 -17.01
N PRO A 257 -2.32 -7.06 -17.75
CA PRO A 257 -2.30 -7.12 -19.21
C PRO A 257 -1.31 -6.13 -19.85
N GLY A 258 -0.85 -5.11 -19.12
CA GLY A 258 -0.06 -4.01 -19.70
C GLY A 258 1.42 -4.32 -19.93
N ASN A 259 1.97 -5.34 -19.27
CA ASN A 259 3.42 -5.61 -19.26
C ASN A 259 3.81 -7.05 -19.68
N MET A 260 2.87 -7.86 -20.18
CA MET A 260 3.13 -9.24 -20.61
C MET A 260 4.24 -9.38 -21.67
N SER A 261 4.46 -8.34 -22.49
CA SER A 261 5.53 -8.32 -23.51
C SER A 261 6.92 -8.04 -22.94
N GLN A 262 7.01 -7.57 -21.69
CA GLN A 262 8.28 -7.17 -21.07
C GLN A 262 8.96 -8.35 -20.37
N ASP A 263 8.21 -9.39 -20.01
CA ASP A 263 8.71 -10.50 -19.20
C ASP A 263 8.82 -11.83 -19.98
N CYS A 264 7.92 -12.80 -19.78
CA CYS A 264 7.92 -14.09 -20.48
C CYS A 264 7.55 -13.97 -21.97
N GLY A 265 7.07 -12.80 -22.40
CA GLY A 265 6.54 -12.54 -23.74
C GLY A 265 5.05 -12.88 -23.83
N GLU A 266 4.31 -12.09 -24.62
CA GLU A 266 2.84 -12.18 -24.66
C GLU A 266 2.29 -13.55 -25.06
N ASP A 267 3.02 -14.29 -25.90
CA ASP A 267 2.58 -15.60 -26.40
C ASP A 267 2.66 -16.70 -25.33
N ALA A 268 3.37 -16.46 -24.23
CA ALA A 268 3.39 -17.37 -23.09
C ALA A 268 2.06 -17.33 -22.31
N TYR A 269 1.35 -16.20 -22.32
CA TYR A 269 0.14 -16.00 -21.53
C TYR A 269 -1.06 -16.71 -22.16
N PRO A 270 -1.77 -17.59 -21.42
CA PRO A 270 -2.91 -18.33 -21.97
C PRO A 270 -4.10 -17.44 -22.36
N PHE A 271 -4.21 -16.29 -21.68
CA PHE A 271 -5.30 -15.33 -21.80
C PHE A 271 -4.72 -13.92 -21.71
N LYS A 272 -5.38 -12.97 -22.37
CA LYS A 272 -4.92 -11.57 -22.43
C LYS A 272 -5.95 -10.59 -21.84
N GLU A 273 -7.12 -11.10 -21.48
CA GLU A 273 -8.18 -10.34 -20.81
C GLU A 273 -7.69 -9.87 -19.43
N PRO A 274 -8.04 -8.66 -18.98
CA PRO A 274 -7.41 -8.03 -17.80
C PRO A 274 -7.38 -8.90 -16.54
N ALA A 275 -8.48 -9.56 -16.20
CA ALA A 275 -8.59 -10.42 -15.01
C ALA A 275 -7.93 -11.80 -15.18
N LEU A 276 -7.56 -12.18 -16.40
CA LEU A 276 -6.97 -13.47 -16.75
C LEU A 276 -5.50 -13.38 -17.18
N ALA A 277 -4.98 -12.16 -17.39
CA ALA A 277 -3.61 -11.87 -17.84
C ALA A 277 -2.57 -12.17 -16.74
N PHE A 278 -2.37 -13.45 -16.45
CA PHE A 278 -1.52 -13.97 -15.39
C PHE A 278 -0.92 -15.32 -15.79
N ILE A 279 0.33 -15.58 -15.38
CA ILE A 279 0.96 -16.89 -15.54
C ILE A 279 1.86 -17.20 -14.33
N ASP A 280 1.84 -18.45 -13.87
CA ASP A 280 2.71 -18.92 -12.78
C ASP A 280 4.03 -19.44 -13.39
N GLU A 281 4.92 -18.53 -13.78
CA GLU A 281 6.23 -18.82 -14.36
C GLU A 281 7.30 -17.88 -13.80
N LEU A 282 8.51 -18.41 -13.57
CA LEU A 282 9.62 -17.66 -12.94
C LEU A 282 9.99 -16.39 -13.71
N CYS A 283 9.89 -16.42 -15.05
CA CYS A 283 10.17 -15.26 -15.88
C CYS A 283 9.15 -14.12 -15.69
N SER A 284 7.95 -14.40 -15.17
CA SER A 284 6.83 -13.46 -15.13
C SER A 284 6.96 -12.51 -13.95
N TYR A 285 7.95 -11.62 -13.98
CA TYR A 285 8.08 -10.61 -12.94
C TYR A 285 6.92 -9.60 -12.97
N SER A 286 6.25 -9.40 -14.12
CA SER A 286 5.19 -8.39 -14.24
C SER A 286 3.83 -8.85 -13.71
N THR A 287 3.63 -10.17 -13.55
CA THR A 287 2.39 -10.75 -12.98
C THR A 287 2.63 -11.60 -11.74
N ASN A 288 3.83 -12.17 -11.56
CA ASN A 288 4.11 -13.19 -10.54
C ASN A 288 5.36 -12.92 -9.67
N GLU A 289 5.82 -11.66 -9.60
CA GLU A 289 6.78 -11.21 -8.58
C GLU A 289 6.12 -11.13 -7.18
N ILE A 290 6.93 -10.88 -6.15
CA ILE A 290 6.50 -10.61 -4.79
C ILE A 290 7.12 -9.31 -4.29
N THR A 291 6.42 -8.57 -3.42
CA THR A 291 6.99 -7.37 -2.78
C THR A 291 6.44 -7.17 -1.37
N ILE A 292 7.22 -6.45 -0.55
CA ILE A 292 6.81 -6.09 0.81
C ILE A 292 5.56 -5.21 0.83
N ASN A 293 5.37 -4.33 -0.16
CA ASN A 293 4.24 -3.41 -0.21
C ASN A 293 2.95 -4.06 -0.77
N TRP A 294 3.02 -5.25 -1.36
CA TRP A 294 1.83 -6.06 -1.65
C TRP A 294 1.46 -6.95 -0.46
N ASN A 295 2.46 -7.52 0.22
CA ASN A 295 2.25 -8.30 1.43
C ASN A 295 1.68 -7.48 2.60
N ALA A 296 2.18 -6.26 2.84
CA ALA A 296 1.78 -5.44 3.97
C ALA A 296 0.27 -5.17 4.07
N PRO A 297 -0.43 -4.69 3.03
CA PRO A 297 -1.87 -4.46 3.11
C PRO A 297 -2.67 -5.76 3.24
N VAL A 298 -2.20 -6.88 2.67
CA VAL A 298 -2.84 -8.20 2.84
C VAL A 298 -2.70 -8.71 4.28
N VAL A 299 -1.55 -8.50 4.92
CA VAL A 299 -1.37 -8.79 6.34
C VAL A 299 -2.34 -7.95 7.19
N TYR A 300 -2.48 -6.65 6.90
CA TYR A 300 -3.46 -5.79 7.56
C TYR A 300 -4.89 -6.30 7.36
N LEU A 301 -5.25 -6.64 6.11
CA LEU A 301 -6.56 -7.16 5.74
C LEU A 301 -6.93 -8.42 6.52
N LEU A 302 -6.09 -9.46 6.43
CA LEU A 302 -6.38 -10.75 7.06
C LEU A 302 -6.39 -10.64 8.59
N SER A 303 -5.44 -9.90 9.18
CA SER A 303 -5.39 -9.68 10.63
C SER A 303 -6.59 -8.86 11.10
N GLY A 304 -7.00 -7.86 10.32
CA GLY A 304 -8.12 -6.99 10.63
C GLY A 304 -9.46 -7.70 10.53
N ILE A 305 -9.66 -8.59 9.54
CA ILE A 305 -10.85 -9.45 9.46
C ILE A 305 -10.99 -10.28 10.75
N GLU A 306 -9.90 -10.92 11.20
CA GLU A 306 -9.94 -11.73 12.43
C GLU A 306 -10.20 -10.87 13.67
N ALA A 307 -9.48 -9.74 13.81
CA ALA A 307 -9.55 -8.89 14.99
C ALA A 307 -10.87 -8.09 15.10
N LEU A 308 -11.52 -7.80 13.99
CA LEU A 308 -12.72 -6.95 13.93
C LEU A 308 -14.00 -7.74 13.65
N LYS A 309 -13.94 -9.07 13.66
CA LYS A 309 -15.07 -9.94 13.36
C LYS A 309 -16.32 -9.52 14.17
N PRO A 310 -17.48 -9.26 13.50
CA PRO A 310 -18.72 -8.94 14.19
C PRO A 310 -19.10 -10.03 15.20
N SER A 311 -19.61 -9.62 16.36
CA SER A 311 -20.18 -10.57 17.34
C SER A 311 -21.54 -11.04 16.83
N HIS A 312 -21.68 -12.35 16.60
CA HIS A 312 -22.96 -12.99 16.29
C HIS A 312 -23.89 -13.03 17.51
#